data_AF-A0A257U7L9-F1
#
_entry.id   AF-A0A257U7L9-F1
#
_cell.length_a   1.000
_cell.length_b   1.000
_cell.length_c   1.000
_cell.angle_alpha   90.00
_cell.angle_beta   90.00
_cell.angle_gamma   90.00
#
_symmetry.space_group_name_H-M   'P 1'
#
loop_
_entity.id
_entity.type
_entity.pdbx_description
1 polymer ?
#
loop_
_entity_poly.entity_id
_entity_poly.type
_entity_poly.pdbx_seq_one_letter_code
_entity_poly.pdbx_strand_id
1 'polypeptide(L)'
;MVVGLLAGRFEITDHLVGGKLVSIDQPAWNHHLEDEMNQVVGVLSAGGAKVVLFTMPYIDPPQEAPDGSVYPENRNSRVDEYNRILERVAARHPGEVTVVGPGAGRAQTGFAMLADLLTIVRRRS
;
A
#
# COMPACT_ATOMS: atom_id res chain seq x y z
N MET A 1 16.38 8.27 12.19
CA MET A 1 15.06 8.84 11.83
C MET A 1 14.24 7.76 11.13
N VAL A 2 12.94 7.72 11.35
CA VAL A 2 12.00 6.79 10.69
C VAL A 2 10.90 7.61 10.04
N VAL A 3 10.52 7.27 8.81
CA VAL A 3 9.40 7.88 8.09
C VAL A 3 8.37 6.79 7.80
N GLY A 4 7.12 7.03 8.17
CA GLY A 4 6.00 6.16 7.84
C GLY A 4 5.22 6.69 6.64
N LEU A 5 4.85 5.80 5.72
CA LEU A 5 4.00 6.10 4.57
C LEU A 5 2.74 5.24 4.61
N LEU A 6 1.59 5.90 4.72
CA LEU A 6 0.27 5.30 4.62
C LEU A 6 -0.38 5.81 3.32
N ALA A 7 -0.53 4.89 2.37
CA ALA A 7 -1.13 5.10 1.06
C ALA A 7 -1.91 3.84 0.66
N GLY A 8 -2.63 3.88 -0.46
CA GLY A 8 -3.31 2.71 -1.04
C GLY A 8 -4.68 3.05 -1.60
N ARG A 9 -5.44 3.95 -0.96
CA ARG A 9 -6.83 4.21 -1.36
C ARG A 9 -6.93 4.73 -2.79
N PHE A 10 -6.05 5.64 -3.19
CA PHE A 10 -6.06 6.18 -4.55
C PHE A 10 -5.33 5.26 -5.52
N GLU A 11 -4.32 4.53 -5.07
CA GLU A 11 -3.51 3.60 -5.87
C GLU A 11 -4.31 2.39 -6.39
N ILE A 12 -5.39 2.01 -5.69
CA ILE A 12 -6.29 0.92 -6.12
C ILE A 12 -7.51 1.39 -6.91
N THR A 13 -7.71 2.70 -7.07
CA THR A 13 -8.80 3.23 -7.92
C THR A 13 -8.44 3.09 -9.40
N ASP A 14 -9.43 3.25 -10.27
CA ASP A 14 -9.14 3.35 -11.70
C ASP A 14 -8.50 4.71 -12.01
N HIS A 15 -7.44 4.69 -12.81
CA HIS A 15 -6.71 5.87 -13.24
C HIS A 15 -6.94 6.11 -14.74
N LEU A 16 -7.04 7.38 -15.13
CA LEU A 16 -7.11 7.78 -16.53
C LEU A 16 -5.72 8.18 -17.03
N VAL A 17 -5.10 7.34 -17.86
CA VAL A 17 -3.75 7.56 -18.41
C VAL A 17 -3.84 7.60 -19.93
N GLY A 18 -3.50 8.74 -20.52
CA GLY A 18 -3.55 8.91 -21.99
C GLY A 18 -4.94 8.63 -22.58
N GLY A 19 -6.01 8.94 -21.84
CA GLY A 19 -7.39 8.69 -22.24
C GLY A 19 -7.87 7.25 -22.05
N LYS A 20 -7.07 6.36 -21.45
CA LYS A 20 -7.43 4.97 -21.15
C LYS A 20 -7.57 4.77 -19.64
N LEU A 21 -8.59 4.02 -19.24
CA LEU A 21 -8.73 3.55 -17.87
C LEU A 21 -7.75 2.40 -17.63
N VAL A 22 -6.91 2.55 -16.63
CA VAL A 22 -5.96 1.55 -16.13
C VAL A 22 -6.18 1.35 -14.64
N SER A 23 -5.82 0.19 -14.13
CA SER A 23 -5.99 -0.13 -12.72
C SER A 23 -5.06 -1.24 -12.29
N ILE A 24 -5.00 -1.48 -10.99
CA ILE A 24 -4.16 -2.52 -10.37
C ILE A 24 -4.54 -3.96 -10.74
N ASP A 25 -5.63 -4.13 -11.49
CA ASP A 25 -5.98 -5.42 -12.09
C ASP A 25 -5.13 -5.71 -13.36
N GLN A 26 -4.34 -4.74 -13.83
CA GLN A 26 -3.55 -4.83 -15.05
C GLN A 26 -2.05 -4.90 -14.74
N PRO A 27 -1.31 -5.93 -15.21
CA PRO A 27 0.10 -6.10 -14.87
C PRO A 27 1.01 -4.92 -15.23
N ALA A 28 0.73 -4.23 -16.34
CA ALA A 28 1.50 -3.05 -16.75
C ALA A 28 1.35 -1.87 -15.76
N TRP A 29 0.15 -1.68 -15.21
CA TRP A 29 -0.08 -0.69 -14.16
C TRP A 29 0.61 -1.09 -12.86
N ASN A 30 0.61 -2.38 -12.51
CA ASN A 30 1.27 -2.87 -11.29
C ASN A 30 2.78 -2.62 -11.34
N HIS A 31 3.42 -2.85 -12.49
CA HIS A 31 4.84 -2.54 -12.67
C HIS A 31 5.10 -1.05 -12.53
N HIS A 32 4.27 -0.21 -13.17
CA HIS A 32 4.39 1.24 -13.07
C HIS A 32 4.26 1.73 -11.62
N LEU A 33 3.23 1.28 -10.90
CA LEU A 33 3.01 1.63 -9.50
C LEU A 33 4.15 1.13 -8.60
N GLU A 34 4.72 -0.05 -8.89
CA GLU A 34 5.89 -0.57 -8.18
C GLU A 34 7.13 0.31 -8.38
N ASP A 35 7.36 0.82 -9.59
CA ASP A 35 8.43 1.77 -9.88
C ASP A 35 8.21 3.10 -9.15
N GLU A 36 6.99 3.63 -9.15
CA GLU A 36 6.64 4.85 -8.41
C GLU A 36 6.89 4.68 -6.90
N MET A 37 6.47 3.56 -6.32
CA MET A 37 6.70 3.28 -4.91
C MET A 37 8.20 3.12 -4.58
N ASN A 38 9.00 2.55 -5.47
CA ASN A 38 10.46 2.53 -5.33
C ASN A 38 11.06 3.94 -5.36
N GLN A 39 10.58 4.81 -6.25
CA GLN A 39 11.01 6.21 -6.30
C GLN A 39 10.65 6.95 -5.01
N VAL A 40 9.43 6.76 -4.50
CA VAL A 40 9.00 7.34 -3.22
C VAL A 40 9.91 6.89 -2.08
N VAL A 41 10.23 5.60 -1.98
CA VAL A 41 11.19 5.08 -0.99
C VAL A 41 12.52 5.81 -1.10
N GLY A 42 13.08 5.94 -2.30
CA GLY A 42 14.37 6.62 -2.51
C GLY A 42 14.37 8.08 -2.07
N VAL A 43 13.25 8.80 -2.28
CA VAL A 43 13.10 10.19 -1.78
C VAL A 43 13.00 10.21 -0.26
N LEU A 44 12.17 9.34 0.33
CA LEU A 44 11.97 9.30 1.79
C LEU A 44 13.23 8.84 2.53
N SER A 45 14.06 7.99 1.92
CA SER A 45 15.30 7.48 2.51
C SER A 45 16.54 8.31 2.19
N ALA A 46 16.47 9.34 1.33
CA ALA A 46 17.62 10.13 0.86
C ALA A 46 18.53 10.72 1.96
N GLY A 47 18.02 10.88 3.19
CA GLY A 47 18.78 11.30 4.38
C GLY A 47 19.20 10.16 5.33
N GLY A 48 19.19 8.90 4.88
CA GLY A 48 19.45 7.72 5.70
C GLY A 48 18.27 7.30 6.60
N ALA A 49 17.06 7.81 6.32
CA ALA A 49 15.88 7.44 7.08
C ALA A 49 15.45 6.00 6.77
N LYS A 50 15.04 5.26 7.80
CA LYS A 50 14.34 3.99 7.59
C LYS A 50 12.89 4.27 7.21
N VAL A 51 12.37 3.54 6.23
CA VAL A 51 11.02 3.75 5.72
C VAL A 51 10.11 2.61 6.20
N VAL A 52 8.93 2.98 6.70
CA VAL A 52 7.87 2.06 7.09
C VAL A 52 6.72 2.23 6.12
N LEU A 53 6.38 1.17 5.37
CA LEU A 53 5.21 1.14 4.48
C LEU A 53 4.06 0.45 5.19
N PHE A 54 2.91 1.12 5.29
CA PHE A 54 1.71 0.50 5.87
C PHE A 54 0.89 -0.19 4.78
N THR A 55 0.53 -1.45 5.01
CA THR A 55 -0.41 -2.15 4.13
C THR A 55 -1.79 -1.52 4.22
N MET A 56 -2.52 -1.60 3.11
CA MET A 56 -3.91 -1.18 3.06
C MET A 56 -4.81 -2.28 3.65
N PRO A 57 -5.75 -1.95 4.54
CA PRO A 57 -6.73 -2.90 5.03
C PRO A 57 -7.83 -3.10 4.00
N TYR A 58 -8.57 -4.20 4.13
CA TYR A 58 -9.81 -4.40 3.37
C TYR A 58 -10.85 -3.33 3.70
N ILE A 59 -11.64 -2.99 2.69
CA ILE A 59 -12.79 -2.11 2.83
C ILE A 59 -13.99 -3.00 3.17
N ASP A 60 -14.31 -3.05 4.46
CA ASP A 60 -15.34 -3.92 5.01
C ASP A 60 -16.28 -3.12 5.93
N PRO A 61 -17.59 -3.00 5.61
CA PRO A 61 -18.23 -3.56 4.41
C PRO A 61 -17.78 -2.83 3.12
N PRO A 62 -17.72 -3.53 1.97
CA PRO A 62 -17.46 -2.88 0.69
C PRO A 62 -18.62 -1.94 0.35
N GLN A 63 -18.32 -0.82 -0.32
CA GLN A 63 -19.39 0.01 -0.88
C GLN A 63 -19.86 -0.61 -2.19
N GLU A 64 -21.18 -0.60 -2.37
CA GLU A 64 -21.87 -1.13 -3.54
C GLU A 64 -22.36 0.03 -4.44
N ALA A 65 -22.37 -0.24 -5.73
CA ALA A 65 -23.02 0.59 -6.73
C ALA A 65 -24.56 0.47 -6.62
N PRO A 66 -25.33 1.36 -7.27
CA PRO A 66 -26.79 1.33 -7.20
C PRO A 66 -27.44 0.03 -7.69
N ASP A 67 -26.73 -0.77 -8.50
CA ASP A 67 -27.17 -2.08 -8.99
C ASP A 67 -26.81 -3.24 -8.06
N GLY A 68 -26.22 -2.96 -6.89
CA GLY A 68 -25.78 -3.94 -5.90
C GLY A 68 -24.44 -4.60 -6.21
N SER A 69 -23.76 -4.21 -7.31
CA SER A 69 -22.40 -4.68 -7.58
C SER A 69 -21.40 -3.95 -6.68
N VAL A 70 -20.33 -4.62 -6.25
CA VAL A 70 -19.25 -3.96 -5.49
C VAL A 70 -18.40 -3.12 -6.44
N TYR A 71 -18.14 -1.87 -6.08
CA TYR A 71 -17.21 -1.02 -6.84
C TYR A 71 -15.86 -1.72 -7.00
N PRO A 72 -15.24 -1.74 -8.19
CA PRO A 72 -13.98 -2.47 -8.44
C PRO A 72 -12.86 -2.16 -7.43
N GLU A 73 -12.73 -0.89 -7.04
CA GLU A 73 -11.76 -0.39 -6.04
C GLU A 73 -12.04 -0.83 -4.60
N ASN A 74 -13.21 -1.41 -4.32
CA ASN A 74 -13.54 -1.98 -3.01
C ASN A 74 -13.38 -3.50 -2.96
N ARG A 75 -12.92 -4.13 -4.05
CA ARG A 75 -12.62 -5.56 -4.06
C ARG A 75 -11.33 -5.83 -3.32
N ASN A 76 -11.36 -6.81 -2.41
CA ASN A 76 -10.20 -7.28 -1.66
C ASN A 76 -9.01 -7.67 -2.56
N SER A 77 -9.27 -8.15 -3.79
CA SER A 77 -8.21 -8.51 -4.74
C SER A 77 -7.31 -7.34 -5.12
N ARG A 78 -7.83 -6.11 -5.18
CA ARG A 78 -7.04 -4.92 -5.46
C ARG A 78 -6.19 -4.50 -4.26
N VAL A 79 -6.75 -4.61 -3.06
CA VAL A 79 -6.00 -4.39 -1.80
C VAL A 79 -4.85 -5.41 -1.68
N ASP A 80 -5.12 -6.67 -1.99
CA ASP A 80 -4.11 -7.72 -1.97
C ASP A 80 -2.97 -7.43 -2.94
N GLU A 81 -3.27 -7.01 -4.17
CA GLU A 81 -2.23 -6.70 -5.15
C GLU A 81 -1.41 -5.49 -4.75
N TYR A 82 -2.04 -4.44 -4.21
CA TYR A 82 -1.32 -3.29 -3.65
C TYR A 82 -0.36 -3.71 -2.53
N ASN A 83 -0.84 -4.52 -1.58
CA ASN A 83 -0.01 -5.01 -0.49
C ASN A 83 1.14 -5.89 -1.00
N ARG A 84 0.93 -6.71 -2.04
CA ARG A 84 2.02 -7.45 -2.70
C ARG A 84 3.05 -6.53 -3.34
N ILE A 85 2.64 -5.40 -3.95
CA ILE A 85 3.57 -4.39 -4.48
C ILE A 85 4.45 -3.86 -3.35
N LEU A 86 3.87 -3.50 -2.19
CA LEU A 86 4.65 -3.02 -1.04
C LEU A 86 5.69 -4.05 -0.56
N GLU A 87 5.32 -5.32 -0.49
CA GLU A 87 6.25 -6.40 -0.14
C GLU A 87 7.38 -6.55 -1.18
N ARG A 88 7.06 -6.46 -2.47
CA ARG A 88 8.08 -6.48 -3.54
C ARG A 88 9.01 -5.27 -3.48
N VAL A 89 8.50 -4.10 -3.14
CA VAL A 89 9.32 -2.89 -2.91
C VAL A 89 10.24 -3.10 -1.71
N ALA A 90 9.70 -3.54 -0.58
CA ALA A 90 10.51 -3.76 0.63
C ALA A 90 11.60 -4.81 0.44
N ALA A 91 11.33 -5.88 -0.32
CA ALA A 91 12.31 -6.91 -0.66
C ALA A 91 13.51 -6.35 -1.47
N ARG A 92 13.33 -5.26 -2.23
CA ARG A 92 14.42 -4.58 -2.96
C ARG A 92 15.28 -3.67 -2.06
N HIS A 93 14.79 -3.31 -0.88
CA HIS A 93 15.45 -2.38 0.04
C HIS A 93 15.69 -3.02 1.43
N PRO A 94 16.43 -4.16 1.48
CA PRO A 94 16.58 -4.94 2.72
C PRO A 94 17.25 -4.11 3.82
N GLY A 95 16.65 -4.11 5.00
CA GLY A 95 17.15 -3.38 6.17
C GLY A 95 16.93 -1.86 6.12
N GLU A 96 16.41 -1.30 5.02
CA GLU A 96 15.99 0.09 4.89
C GLU A 96 14.47 0.26 4.98
N VAL A 97 13.73 -0.62 4.29
CA VAL A 97 12.26 -0.60 4.25
C VAL A 97 11.68 -1.71 5.12
N THR A 98 10.57 -1.46 5.79
CA THR A 98 9.78 -2.46 6.52
C THR A 98 8.29 -2.28 6.17
N VAL A 99 7.60 -3.37 5.85
CA VAL A 99 6.14 -3.38 5.65
C VAL A 99 5.44 -3.72 6.96
N VAL A 100 4.34 -3.03 7.25
CA VAL A 100 3.62 -3.11 8.52
C VAL A 100 2.13 -3.11 8.28
N GLY A 101 1.42 -3.92 9.06
CA GLY A 101 -0.02 -4.11 8.94
C GLY A 101 -0.32 -5.59 8.75
N PRO A 102 -1.57 -5.97 8.44
CA PRO A 102 -1.86 -7.36 8.23
C PRO A 102 -1.29 -7.73 6.87
N GLY A 103 -0.74 -8.94 6.75
CA GLY A 103 -0.57 -9.53 5.42
C GLY A 103 -1.91 -9.56 4.68
N ALA A 104 -1.87 -9.69 3.35
CA ALA A 104 -3.04 -9.91 2.50
C ALA A 104 -4.09 -10.80 3.19
N GLY A 105 -5.37 -10.40 3.20
CA GLY A 105 -6.43 -11.20 3.82
C GLY A 105 -7.07 -10.70 5.11
N ARG A 106 -6.66 -9.58 5.74
CA ARG A 106 -7.27 -9.17 7.04
C ARG A 106 -7.66 -7.70 7.10
N ALA A 107 -8.85 -7.44 7.65
CA ALA A 107 -9.27 -6.11 8.04
C ALA A 107 -8.42 -5.60 9.22
N GLN A 108 -8.13 -4.30 9.24
CA GLN A 108 -7.46 -3.63 10.35
C GLN A 108 -8.09 -2.26 10.61
N THR A 109 -8.12 -1.87 11.88
CA THR A 109 -8.55 -0.53 12.30
C THR A 109 -7.35 0.41 12.37
N GLY A 110 -7.58 1.72 12.20
CA GLY A 110 -6.50 2.71 12.28
C GLY A 110 -5.73 2.72 13.61
N PHE A 111 -6.36 2.25 14.70
CA PHE A 111 -5.69 2.09 16.00
C PHE A 111 -4.64 0.98 16.00
N ALA A 112 -4.88 -0.13 15.29
CA ALA A 112 -3.92 -1.22 15.18
C ALA A 112 -2.65 -0.78 14.45
N MET A 113 -2.79 0.01 13.37
CA MET A 113 -1.65 0.56 12.63
C MET A 113 -0.76 1.46 13.49
N LEU A 114 -1.35 2.30 14.33
CA LEU A 114 -0.61 3.18 15.25
C LEU A 114 0.17 2.38 16.30
N ALA A 115 -0.42 1.30 16.84
CA ALA A 115 0.26 0.44 17.80
C ALA A 115 1.47 -0.28 17.18
N ASP A 116 1.36 -0.73 15.94
CA ASP A 116 2.47 -1.35 15.21
C ASP A 116 3.61 -0.35 14.95
N LEU A 117 3.27 0.89 14.54
CA LEU A 117 4.27 1.95 14.35
C LEU A 117 5.04 2.26 15.64
N LEU A 118 4.33 2.41 16.76
CA LEU A 118 4.96 2.68 18.07
C LEU A 118 5.92 1.57 18.47
N THR A 119 5.53 0.31 18.23
CA THR A 119 6.37 -0.85 18.52
C THR A 119 7.66 -0.83 17.70
N ILE A 120 7.60 -0.41 16.43
CA ILE A 120 8.75 -0.36 15.53
C ILE A 120 9.70 0.77 15.90
N VAL A 121 9.16 1.97 16.14
CA VAL A 121 9.97 3.11 16.57
C VAL A 121 10.73 2.76 17.85
N ARG A 122 10.07 2.09 18.80
CA ARG A 122 10.65 1.70 20.09
C ARG A 122 11.68 0.56 20.02
N ARG A 123 11.64 -0.29 18.97
CA ARG A 123 12.65 -1.34 18.72
C ARG A 123 13.89 -0.83 17.98
N ARG A 124 13.81 0.34 17.36
CA ARG A 124 14.85 0.92 16.49
C ARG A 124 15.61 2.09 17.14
N SER A 125 15.15 2.54 18.31
CA SER A 125 15.82 3.48 19.23
C SER A 125 16.59 2.73 20.30
#